data_AF-A0A6N6W4I0-F1
#
_entry.id   AF-A0A6N6W4I0-F1
#
_cell.length_a   1.000
_cell.length_b   1.000
_cell.length_c   1.000
_cell.angle_alpha   90.00
_cell.angle_beta   90.00
_cell.angle_gamma   90.00
#
_symmetry.space_group_name_H-M   'P 1'
#
loop_
_entity.id
_entity.type
_entity.pdbx_description
1 polymer ?
#
loop_
_entity_poly.entity_id
_entity_poly.type
_entity_poly.pdbx_seq_one_letter_code
_entity_poly.pdbx_strand_id
1 'polypeptide(L)'
;MPEVDPVFNLVGGETQTRSWNGVAKGGALISMLAEPSQTEASRRGARRERFTARPDGGQPIAISALIDKGHIRGHNRLRFPINSAKR
;
A
#
# COMPACT_ATOMS: atom_id res chain seq x y z
N MET A 1 -3.58 -18.64 -1.16
CA MET A 1 -2.61 -17.84 -0.38
C MET A 1 -3.08 -17.87 1.06
N PRO A 2 -2.18 -17.86 2.06
CA PRO A 2 -2.61 -17.71 3.45
C PRO A 2 -3.38 -16.40 3.60
N GLU A 3 -4.43 -16.43 4.41
CA GLU A 3 -5.15 -15.22 4.79
C GLU A 3 -4.30 -14.42 5.78
N VAL A 4 -4.36 -13.08 5.69
CA VAL A 4 -3.64 -12.15 6.55
C VAL A 4 -4.56 -11.02 7.01
N ASP A 5 -4.21 -10.37 8.11
CA ASP A 5 -5.03 -9.32 8.71
C ASP A 5 -5.09 -8.06 7.83
N PRO A 6 -3.99 -7.34 7.54
CA PRO A 6 -4.00 -6.31 6.52
C PRO A 6 -3.48 -6.84 5.17
N VAL A 7 -4.22 -6.55 4.10
CA VAL A 7 -3.74 -6.64 2.72
C VAL A 7 -3.62 -5.23 2.15
N PHE A 8 -2.42 -4.84 1.72
CA PHE A 8 -2.19 -3.58 1.02
C PHE A 8 -2.20 -3.80 -0.49
N ASN A 9 -3.10 -3.11 -1.19
CA ASN A 9 -3.19 -3.12 -2.64
C ASN A 9 -2.67 -1.80 -3.23
N LEU A 10 -1.56 -1.88 -3.96
CA LEU A 10 -0.91 -0.73 -4.61
C LEU A 10 -1.02 -0.75 -6.14
N VAL A 11 -1.87 -1.63 -6.69
CA VAL A 11 -1.98 -1.88 -8.15
C VAL A 11 -3.37 -1.56 -8.71
N GLY A 12 -4.45 -1.74 -7.92
CA GLY A 12 -5.81 -1.46 -8.34
C GLY A 12 -6.41 -2.50 -9.29
N GLY A 13 -7.56 -2.16 -9.87
CA GLY A 13 -8.25 -2.96 -10.90
C GLY A 13 -8.51 -4.41 -10.47
N GLU A 14 -8.28 -5.34 -11.40
CA GLU A 14 -8.45 -6.78 -11.15
C GLU A 14 -7.58 -7.29 -10.00
N THR A 15 -6.37 -6.72 -9.82
CA THR A 15 -5.49 -7.08 -8.70
C THR A 15 -6.14 -6.74 -7.35
N GLN A 16 -6.87 -5.64 -7.25
CA GLN A 16 -7.63 -5.30 -6.05
C GLN A 16 -8.76 -6.31 -5.81
N THR A 17 -9.51 -6.69 -6.86
CA THR A 17 -10.56 -7.72 -6.75
C THR A 17 -10.00 -9.04 -6.23
N ARG A 18 -8.87 -9.51 -6.77
CA ARG A 18 -8.22 -10.76 -6.32
C ARG A 18 -7.62 -10.65 -4.92
N SER A 19 -7.25 -9.44 -4.47
CA SER A 19 -6.65 -9.21 -3.14
C SER A 19 -7.58 -9.62 -2.00
N TRP A 20 -8.90 -9.58 -2.20
CA TRP A 20 -9.89 -10.05 -1.23
C TRP A 20 -9.70 -11.52 -0.83
N ASN A 21 -9.13 -12.36 -1.69
CA ASN A 21 -8.88 -13.78 -1.38
C ASN A 21 -7.78 -14.01 -0.33
N GLY A 22 -7.00 -12.98 -0.01
CA GLY A 22 -5.99 -13.04 1.05
C GLY A 22 -6.39 -12.35 2.34
N VAL A 23 -7.61 -11.80 2.44
CA VAL A 23 -8.06 -11.06 3.63
C VAL A 23 -8.71 -12.01 4.62
N ALA A 24 -8.15 -12.11 5.83
CA ALA A 24 -8.73 -12.88 6.92
C ALA A 24 -10.07 -12.31 7.38
N LYS A 25 -10.92 -13.12 8.00
CA LYS A 25 -12.15 -12.65 8.66
C LYS A 25 -11.81 -11.62 9.74
N GLY A 26 -12.45 -10.45 9.73
CA GLY A 26 -12.13 -9.33 10.61
C GLY A 26 -10.91 -8.50 10.18
N GLY A 27 -10.21 -8.92 9.14
CA GLY A 27 -9.08 -8.22 8.54
C GLY A 27 -9.50 -6.95 7.78
N ALA A 28 -8.60 -6.45 6.93
CA ALA A 28 -8.81 -5.25 6.13
C ALA A 28 -8.13 -5.33 4.76
N LEU A 29 -8.83 -4.87 3.72
CA LEU A 29 -8.20 -4.50 2.45
C LEU A 29 -7.97 -2.99 2.42
N ILE A 30 -6.71 -2.57 2.28
CA ILE A 30 -6.30 -1.17 2.24
C ILE A 30 -5.74 -0.86 0.84
N SER A 31 -6.20 0.21 0.19
CA SER A 31 -5.79 0.55 -1.18
C SER A 31 -5.33 2.00 -1.32
N MET A 32 -4.27 2.24 -2.09
CA MET A 32 -3.84 3.61 -2.42
C MET A 32 -4.54 4.24 -3.63
N LEU A 33 -5.22 3.42 -4.44
CA LEU A 33 -5.70 3.83 -5.76
C LEU A 33 -7.20 4.12 -5.73
N ALA A 34 -8.02 3.07 -5.77
CA ALA A 34 -9.48 3.14 -5.67
C ALA A 34 -9.96 2.59 -4.33
N GLU A 35 -11.10 3.09 -3.86
CA GLU A 35 -11.80 2.56 -2.68
C GLU A 35 -12.14 1.08 -2.90
N PRO A 36 -11.78 0.17 -1.98
CA PRO A 36 -12.18 -1.23 -2.12
C PRO A 36 -13.70 -1.41 -2.05
N SER A 37 -14.23 -2.49 -2.62
CA SER A 37 -15.68 -2.77 -2.65
C SER A 37 -16.27 -2.96 -1.25
N GLN A 38 -17.32 -2.18 -0.89
CA GLN A 38 -18.09 -2.39 0.35
C GLN A 38 -18.74 -3.76 0.38
N THR A 39 -19.28 -4.20 -0.76
CA THR A 39 -20.02 -5.45 -0.88
C THR A 39 -19.12 -6.64 -0.54
N GLU A 40 -17.89 -6.64 -1.05
CA GLU A 40 -16.91 -7.69 -0.74
C GLU A 40 -16.46 -7.63 0.73
N ALA A 41 -16.24 -6.43 1.27
CA ALA A 41 -15.91 -6.24 2.68
C ALA A 41 -16.98 -6.85 3.60
N SER A 42 -18.25 -6.51 3.33
CA SER A 42 -19.40 -7.03 4.08
C SER A 42 -19.53 -8.56 3.93
N ARG A 43 -19.41 -9.10 2.71
CA ARG A 43 -19.50 -10.55 2.46
C ARG A 43 -18.46 -11.34 3.24
N ARG A 44 -17.28 -10.77 3.46
CA ARG A 44 -16.15 -11.42 4.15
C ARG A 44 -16.08 -11.10 5.64
N GLY A 45 -16.93 -10.19 6.14
CA GLY A 45 -16.83 -9.68 7.50
C GLY A 45 -15.49 -8.98 7.74
N ALA A 46 -15.02 -8.22 6.76
CA ALA A 46 -13.74 -7.50 6.77
C ALA A 46 -13.96 -5.99 6.61
N ARG A 47 -12.92 -5.22 6.89
CA ARG A 47 -12.89 -3.77 6.69
C ARG A 47 -12.33 -3.42 5.31
N ARG A 48 -12.68 -2.23 4.83
CA ARG A 48 -12.07 -1.61 3.65
C ARG A 48 -11.60 -0.21 3.99
N GLU A 49 -10.47 0.19 3.45
CA GLU A 49 -9.99 1.56 3.56
C GLU A 49 -9.28 2.00 2.29
N ARG A 50 -9.45 3.27 1.92
CA ARG A 50 -8.56 3.94 0.97
C ARG A 50 -7.56 4.79 1.73
N PHE A 51 -6.28 4.54 1.49
CA PHE A 51 -5.18 5.27 2.10
C PHE A 51 -4.51 6.17 1.06
N THR A 52 -4.54 7.48 1.26
CA THR A 52 -3.80 8.43 0.43
C THR A 52 -2.80 9.22 1.25
N ALA A 53 -1.80 9.78 0.59
CA ALA A 53 -0.81 10.63 1.25
C ALA A 53 -1.49 11.78 1.99
N ARG A 54 -1.17 11.91 3.28
CA ARG A 54 -1.55 13.05 4.13
C ARG A 54 -0.30 13.89 4.37
N PRO A 55 -0.35 15.22 4.16
CA PRO A 55 0.77 16.08 4.50
C PRO A 55 1.03 16.06 6.01
N ASP A 56 2.19 15.53 6.40
CA ASP A 56 2.61 15.42 7.79
C ASP A 56 4.15 15.42 7.84
N GLY A 57 4.75 16.55 8.20
CA GLY A 57 6.21 16.69 8.22
C GLY A 57 6.91 15.82 9.26
N GLY A 58 6.21 15.35 10.30
CA GLY A 58 6.78 14.48 11.32
C GLY A 58 7.08 13.07 10.80
N GLN A 59 6.29 12.57 9.84
CA GLN A 59 6.48 11.22 9.30
C GLN A 59 7.77 11.08 8.46
N PRO A 60 8.10 11.96 7.50
CA PRO A 60 9.38 11.92 6.81
C PRO A 60 10.58 12.00 7.74
N ILE A 61 10.52 12.81 8.81
CA ILE A 61 11.59 12.91 9.81
C ILE A 61 11.80 11.55 10.50
N ALA A 62 10.71 10.91 10.96
CA ALA A 62 10.79 9.60 11.59
C ALA A 62 11.30 8.51 10.63
N ILE A 63 10.87 8.53 9.37
CA ILE A 63 11.33 7.59 8.34
C ILE A 63 12.82 7.81 8.05
N SER A 64 13.29 9.06 7.97
CA SER A 64 14.72 9.37 7.79
C SER A 64 15.55 8.79 8.93
N ALA A 65 15.11 8.96 10.18
CA ALA A 65 15.81 8.41 11.33
C ALA A 65 15.91 6.86 11.28
N LEU A 66 14.92 6.17 10.73
CA LEU A 66 14.97 4.72 10.51
C LEU A 66 15.96 4.33 9.39
N ILE A 67 16.10 5.15 8.35
CA ILE A 67 17.09 4.98 7.29
C ILE A 67 18.50 5.20 7.86
N ASP A 68 18.71 6.27 8.62
CA ASP A 68 20.01 6.62 9.21
C ASP A 68 20.50 5.53 10.18
N LYS A 69 19.59 4.89 10.92
CA LYS A 69 19.88 3.73 11.78
C LYS A 69 20.07 2.41 11.02
N GLY A 70 19.87 2.40 9.70
CA GLY A 70 19.97 1.21 8.86
C GLY A 70 18.80 0.22 9.00
N HIS A 71 17.69 0.60 9.67
CA HIS A 71 16.50 -0.24 9.79
C HIS A 71 15.68 -0.30 8.50
N ILE A 72 15.76 0.75 7.67
CA ILE A 72 15.14 0.81 6.35
C ILE A 72 16.23 1.02 5.31
N ARG A 73 16.20 0.24 4.23
CA ARG A 73 17.09 0.40 3.09
C ARG A 73 16.28 0.60 1.82
N GLY A 74 16.42 1.76 1.19
CA GLY A 74 15.90 2.00 -0.15
C GLY A 74 16.62 1.15 -1.19
N HIS A 75 15.89 0.64 -2.18
CA HIS A 75 16.46 -0.11 -3.29
C HIS A 75 16.41 0.74 -4.57
N ASN A 76 17.57 1.19 -5.03
CA ASN A 76 17.71 1.92 -6.29
C ASN A 76 18.14 0.95 -7.39
N ARG A 77 17.25 0.70 -8.35
CA ARG A 77 17.56 -0.19 -9.47
C ARG A 77 18.42 0.50 -10.54
N LEU A 78 18.12 1.77 -10.86
CA LEU A 78 18.78 2.54 -11.91
C LEU A 78 18.90 4.01 -11.50
N ARG A 79 19.88 4.71 -12.08
CA ARG A 79 20.02 6.17 -12.01
C ARG A 79 20.11 6.71 -13.42
N PHE A 80 19.33 7.75 -13.70
CA PHE A 80 19.23 8.33 -15.03
C PHE A 80 19.59 9.83 -14.96
N PRO A 81 20.36 10.37 -15.92
CA PRO A 81 20.61 11.80 -15.99
C PRO A 81 19.34 12.55 -16.40
N ILE A 82 19.19 13.79 -15.96
CA ILE A 82 17.97 14.58 -16.19
C ILE A 82 17.61 14.74 -17.67
N ASN A 83 18.61 14.77 -18.56
CA ASN A 83 18.43 14.87 -20.02
C ASN A 83 17.87 13.59 -20.69
N SER A 84 17.67 12.50 -19.94
CA SER A 84 17.09 11.25 -20.44
C SER A 84 15.58 11.12 -20.20
N ALA A 85 14.98 12.05 -19.44
CA ALA A 85 13.53 12.11 -19.28
C ALA A 85 12.89 12.52 -20.62
N LYS A 86 11.93 11.72 -21.10
CA LYS A 86 11.08 12.12 -22.23
C LYS A 86 10.07 13.16 -21.72
N ARG A 87 9.81 14.19 -22.53
CA ARG A 87 8.69 15.11 -22.29
C ARG A 87 7.36 14.40 -22.45
#